data_AF-A0A1Y1UWP0-F1
#
_entry.id   AF-A0A1Y1UWP0-F1
#
_cell.length_a   1.000
_cell.length_b   1.000
_cell.length_c   1.000
_cell.angle_alpha   90.00
_cell.angle_beta   90.00
_cell.angle_gamma   90.00
#
_symmetry.space_group_name_H-M   'P 1'
#
loop_
_entity.id
_entity.type
_entity.pdbx_description
1 polymer ?
#
loop_
_entity_poly.entity_id
_entity_poly.type
_entity_poly.pdbx_seq_one_letter_code
_entity_poly.pdbx_strand_id
1 'polypeptide(L)'
;LIKSSYIDYFTDIPDINGNITSYIAYTCTYEEIDSNKCNDKCEVGITEYPCQCSYDSECLSNKCYKNHCVYNDDESPIVHCCDVYSDKWFLGKSSYMYCGKPPENPCEKGSECSSKHCSNKRCDSVQDDGPSDSDGIQTAIEGLIICSVIFTIIIIL
;
A
#
# COMPACT_ATOMS: atom_id res chain seq x y z
N LEU A 1 12.37 0.42 14.40
CA LEU A 1 11.99 -0.13 13.09
C LEU A 1 10.60 -0.75 13.24
N ILE A 2 9.55 0.08 13.13
CA ILE A 2 8.19 -0.44 13.01
C ILE A 2 7.97 -0.57 11.51
N LYS A 3 8.19 -1.77 10.97
CA LYS A 3 7.78 -2.09 9.61
C LYS A 3 6.27 -2.28 9.68
N SER A 4 5.51 -1.20 9.47
CA SER A 4 4.05 -1.29 9.48
C SER A 4 3.59 -1.87 8.16
N SER A 5 3.59 -3.20 8.08
CA SER A 5 2.95 -3.94 6.99
C SER A 5 1.44 -3.84 7.18
N TYR A 6 0.83 -2.77 6.68
CA TYR A 6 -0.63 -2.65 6.62
C TYR A 6 -1.15 -3.53 5.47
N ILE A 7 -1.28 -4.83 5.74
CA ILE A 7 -2.10 -5.71 4.91
C ILE A 7 -3.48 -5.70 5.54
N ASP A 8 -4.41 -5.01 4.90
CA ASP A 8 -5.81 -5.03 5.29
C ASP A 8 -6.44 -6.32 4.75
N TYR A 9 -6.63 -7.29 5.64
CA TYR A 9 -7.23 -8.58 5.26
C TYR A 9 -8.74 -8.48 4.99
N PHE A 10 -9.39 -7.47 5.56
CA PHE A 10 -10.82 -7.20 5.43
C PHE A 10 -11.06 -5.72 5.16
N THR A 11 -12.16 -5.41 4.47
CA THR A 11 -12.64 -4.03 4.28
C THR A 11 -14.14 -3.93 4.49
N ASP A 12 -14.56 -2.85 5.14
CA ASP A 12 -15.96 -2.61 5.49
C ASP A 12 -16.54 -1.54 4.56
N ILE A 13 -17.57 -1.91 3.79
CA ILE A 13 -18.23 -1.01 2.84
C ILE A 13 -19.69 -0.82 3.28
N PRO A 14 -20.13 0.42 3.56
CA PRO A 14 -21.52 0.70 3.86
C PRO A 14 -22.38 0.74 2.59
N ASP A 15 -23.61 0.23 2.66
CA ASP A 15 -24.61 0.39 1.61
C ASP A 15 -25.33 1.76 1.70
N ILE A 16 -26.23 2.03 0.75
CA ILE A 16 -27.03 3.28 0.70
C ILE A 16 -27.90 3.50 1.95
N ASN A 17 -28.20 2.44 2.70
CA ASN A 17 -28.98 2.48 3.93
C ASN A 17 -28.10 2.54 5.19
N GLY A 18 -26.77 2.54 5.04
CA GLY A 18 -25.81 2.53 6.14
C GLY A 18 -25.53 1.16 6.74
N ASN A 19 -26.00 0.07 6.13
CA ASN A 19 -25.62 -1.28 6.56
C ASN A 19 -24.18 -1.57 6.14
N ILE A 20 -23.34 -1.94 7.10
CA ILE A 20 -21.93 -2.25 6.86
C ILE A 20 -21.82 -3.72 6.46
N THR A 21 -21.19 -3.98 5.31
CA THR A 21 -20.79 -5.33 4.89
C THR A 21 -19.27 -5.42 4.91
N SER A 22 -18.75 -6.46 5.55
CA SER A 22 -17.32 -6.75 5.57
C SER A 22 -16.98 -7.72 4.44
N TYR A 23 -15.95 -7.37 3.66
CA TYR A 23 -15.44 -8.19 2.55
C TYR A 23 -14.02 -8.63 2.85
N ILE A 24 -13.69 -9.86 2.44
CA ILE A 24 -12.31 -10.36 2.48
C ILE A 24 -11.54 -9.66 1.35
N ALA A 25 -10.56 -8.83 1.72
CA ALA A 25 -9.69 -8.12 0.79
C ALA A 25 -8.40 -8.91 0.48
N TYR A 26 -8.02 -9.82 1.39
CA TYR A 26 -6.89 -10.73 1.18
C TYR A 26 -7.16 -11.67 0.02
N THR A 27 -6.20 -11.77 -0.88
CA THR A 27 -6.34 -12.55 -2.11
C THR A 27 -5.08 -13.37 -2.37
N CYS A 28 -5.25 -14.54 -2.97
CA CYS A 28 -4.19 -15.46 -3.32
C CYS A 28 -4.19 -15.75 -4.82
N THR A 29 -3.04 -16.16 -5.34
CA THR A 29 -2.97 -16.70 -6.71
C THR A 29 -3.50 -18.14 -6.75
N TYR A 30 -3.95 -18.57 -7.93
CA TYR A 30 -4.34 -19.97 -8.14
C TYR A 30 -3.23 -20.96 -7.76
N GLU A 31 -1.97 -20.64 -8.11
CA GLU A 31 -0.80 -21.48 -7.79
C GLU A 31 -0.59 -21.61 -6.26
N GLU A 32 -0.79 -20.54 -5.50
CA GLU A 32 -0.66 -20.58 -4.04
C GLU A 32 -1.74 -21.41 -3.39
N ILE A 33 -2.96 -21.30 -3.87
CA ILE A 33 -4.09 -22.08 -3.37
C ILE A 33 -3.85 -23.56 -3.68
N ASP A 34 -3.46 -23.89 -4.91
CA ASP A 34 -3.18 -25.27 -5.31
C ASP A 34 -1.96 -25.88 -4.61
N SER A 35 -1.01 -25.03 -4.22
CA SER A 35 0.19 -25.43 -3.46
C SER A 35 0.01 -25.35 -1.94
N ASN A 36 -1.18 -25.03 -1.44
CA ASN A 36 -1.49 -24.85 -0.02
C ASN A 36 -0.57 -23.84 0.70
N LYS A 37 -0.27 -22.72 0.02
CA LYS A 37 0.54 -21.60 0.51
C LYS A 37 -0.30 -20.37 0.89
N CYS A 38 -1.60 -20.39 0.61
CA CYS A 38 -2.52 -19.35 1.01
C CYS A 38 -2.89 -19.53 2.49
N ASN A 39 -2.99 -18.44 3.25
CA ASN A 39 -3.38 -18.52 4.65
C ASN A 39 -4.89 -18.72 4.79
N ASP A 40 -5.30 -19.71 5.60
CA ASP A 40 -6.70 -19.90 5.99
C ASP A 40 -7.18 -18.88 7.04
N LYS A 41 -6.21 -18.28 7.74
CA LYS A 41 -6.44 -17.35 8.83
C LYS A 41 -5.70 -16.05 8.59
N CYS A 42 -6.32 -14.95 8.98
CA CYS A 42 -5.69 -13.65 8.98
C CYS A 42 -5.56 -13.09 10.38
N GLU A 43 -4.38 -12.52 10.65
CA GLU A 43 -4.08 -11.86 11.90
C GLU A 43 -4.41 -10.38 11.79
N VAL A 44 -5.43 -9.94 12.51
CA VAL A 44 -5.77 -8.52 12.65
C VAL A 44 -5.42 -8.11 14.09
N GLY A 45 -4.23 -7.53 14.26
CA GLY A 45 -3.67 -7.22 15.56
C GLY A 45 -3.28 -8.48 16.33
N ILE A 46 -3.94 -8.75 17.46
CA ILE A 46 -3.70 -9.95 18.30
C ILE A 46 -4.78 -11.03 18.10
N THR A 47 -5.67 -10.86 17.13
CA THR A 47 -6.83 -11.73 16.92
C THR A 47 -6.76 -12.40 15.55
N GLU A 48 -7.00 -13.71 15.53
CA GLU A 48 -7.10 -14.49 14.29
C GLU A 48 -8.55 -14.53 13.82
N TYR A 49 -8.75 -14.22 12.54
CA TYR A 49 -10.04 -14.33 11.84
C TYR A 49 -9.94 -15.36 10.71
N PRO A 50 -11.02 -16.10 10.41
CA PRO A 50 -11.06 -16.94 9.22
C PRO A 50 -11.04 -16.06 7.96
N CYS A 51 -10.14 -16.36 7.02
CA CYS A 51 -10.05 -15.67 5.73
C CYS A 51 -10.48 -16.52 4.56
N GLN A 52 -11.34 -17.49 4.86
CA GLN A 52 -11.90 -18.39 3.89
C GLN A 52 -13.25 -17.87 3.41
N CYS A 53 -13.47 -17.92 2.10
CA CYS A 53 -14.74 -17.61 1.48
C CYS A 53 -15.54 -18.90 1.24
N SER A 54 -16.86 -18.80 1.32
CA SER A 54 -17.82 -19.80 0.86
C SER A 54 -18.48 -19.39 -0.46
N TYR A 55 -18.56 -18.09 -0.72
CA TYR A 55 -19.21 -17.50 -1.89
C TYR A 55 -18.35 -16.39 -2.50
N ASP A 56 -18.50 -16.17 -3.81
CA ASP A 56 -17.81 -15.09 -4.53
C ASP A 56 -18.07 -13.72 -3.89
N SER A 57 -19.30 -13.46 -3.43
CA SER A 57 -19.73 -12.19 -2.84
C SER A 57 -19.11 -11.85 -1.49
N GLU A 58 -18.42 -12.79 -0.84
CA GLU A 58 -17.68 -12.53 0.40
C GLU A 58 -16.29 -11.92 0.11
N CYS A 59 -15.80 -12.08 -1.11
CA CYS A 59 -14.53 -11.54 -1.57
C CYS A 59 -14.71 -10.14 -2.16
N LEU A 60 -13.81 -9.21 -1.85
CA LEU A 60 -13.77 -7.90 -2.51
C LEU A 60 -13.50 -8.01 -4.02
N SER A 61 -12.76 -9.04 -4.43
CA SER A 61 -12.54 -9.39 -5.85
C SER A 61 -13.73 -10.10 -6.50
N ASN A 62 -14.81 -10.34 -5.75
CA ASN A 62 -15.99 -11.10 -6.17
C ASN A 62 -15.62 -12.46 -6.80
N LYS A 63 -14.59 -13.13 -6.25
CA LYS A 63 -14.15 -14.43 -6.75
C LYS A 63 -13.55 -15.30 -5.65
N CYS A 64 -14.21 -16.42 -5.39
CA CYS A 64 -13.82 -17.44 -4.44
C CYS A 64 -13.38 -18.71 -5.18
N TYR A 65 -12.19 -19.23 -4.86
CA TYR A 65 -11.64 -20.46 -5.40
C TYR A 65 -11.07 -21.33 -4.29
N LYS A 66 -11.59 -22.55 -4.15
CA LYS A 66 -11.21 -23.51 -3.08
C LYS A 66 -11.12 -22.84 -1.71
N ASN A 67 -12.17 -22.10 -1.38
CA ASN A 67 -12.33 -21.38 -0.12
C ASN A 67 -11.39 -20.18 0.08
N HIS A 68 -10.71 -19.68 -0.95
CA HIS A 68 -9.89 -18.47 -0.86
C HIS A 68 -10.28 -17.44 -1.92
N CYS A 69 -10.19 -16.17 -1.57
CA CYS A 69 -10.40 -15.11 -2.54
C CYS A 69 -9.22 -15.06 -3.53
N VAL A 70 -9.52 -14.94 -4.81
CA VAL A 70 -8.50 -14.82 -5.87
C VAL A 70 -8.55 -13.47 -6.54
N TYR A 71 -7.42 -13.06 -7.08
CA TYR A 71 -7.34 -11.90 -7.96
C TYR A 71 -8.30 -12.07 -9.14
N ASN A 72 -9.09 -11.03 -9.40
CA ASN A 72 -10.05 -11.01 -10.50
C ASN A 72 -9.85 -9.73 -11.33
N ASP A 73 -8.64 -9.56 -11.86
CA ASP A 73 -8.21 -8.32 -12.54
C ASP A 73 -9.09 -7.99 -13.77
N ASP A 74 -9.68 -9.00 -14.42
CA ASP A 74 -10.48 -8.83 -15.64
C ASP A 74 -11.94 -8.41 -15.37
N GLU A 75 -12.54 -8.83 -14.26
CA GLU A 75 -13.96 -8.56 -13.96
C GLU A 75 -14.18 -7.63 -12.76
N SER A 76 -13.32 -7.70 -11.74
CA SER A 76 -13.45 -6.93 -10.50
C SER A 76 -12.08 -6.61 -9.89
N PRO A 77 -11.28 -5.73 -10.53
CA PRO A 77 -9.96 -5.38 -10.04
C PRO A 77 -10.06 -4.66 -8.69
N ILE A 78 -9.32 -5.15 -7.71
CA ILE A 78 -9.17 -4.46 -6.42
C ILE A 78 -8.18 -3.31 -6.61
N VAL A 79 -8.62 -2.10 -6.33
CA VAL A 79 -7.79 -0.89 -6.38
C VAL A 79 -7.50 -0.41 -4.97
N HIS A 80 -6.22 -0.20 -4.69
CA HIS A 80 -5.73 0.34 -3.44
C HIS A 80 -5.01 1.66 -3.73
N CYS A 81 -5.21 2.67 -2.88
CA CYS A 81 -4.63 4.00 -3.04
C CYS A 81 -3.70 4.31 -1.87
N CYS A 82 -2.49 4.76 -2.17
CA CYS A 82 -1.52 5.19 -1.17
C CYS A 82 -0.89 6.52 -1.54
N ASP A 83 -0.39 7.23 -0.54
CA ASP A 83 0.44 8.42 -0.74
C ASP A 83 1.85 8.02 -1.12
N VAL A 84 2.28 8.34 -2.35
CA VAL A 84 3.65 8.12 -2.82
C VAL A 84 4.53 9.30 -2.47
N TYR A 85 5.53 9.06 -1.62
CA TYR A 85 6.47 10.08 -1.18
C TYR A 85 7.65 10.21 -2.15
N SER A 86 8.13 11.43 -2.31
CA SER A 86 9.31 11.76 -3.09
C SER A 86 10.11 12.82 -2.36
N ASP A 87 11.41 12.58 -2.19
CA ASP A 87 12.32 13.60 -1.70
C ASP A 87 12.58 14.65 -2.77
N LYS A 88 12.40 15.92 -2.42
CA LYS A 88 12.84 17.04 -3.24
C LYS A 88 14.00 17.72 -2.54
N TRP A 89 15.13 17.74 -3.23
CA TRP A 89 16.29 18.51 -2.79
C TRP A 89 15.87 19.99 -2.58
N PHE A 90 16.11 20.55 -1.38
CA PHE A 90 15.83 21.94 -0.96
C PHE A 90 14.35 22.32 -0.75
N LEU A 91 13.38 21.43 -0.96
CA LEU A 91 11.94 21.75 -0.83
C LEU A 91 11.19 20.85 0.16
N GLY A 92 11.92 20.00 0.88
CA GLY A 92 11.35 18.99 1.78
C GLY A 92 10.70 17.83 1.02
N LYS A 93 10.01 16.97 1.75
CA LYS A 93 9.27 15.84 1.17
C LYS A 93 7.97 16.31 0.52
N SER A 94 7.64 15.75 -0.63
CA SER A 94 6.29 15.87 -1.19
C SER A 94 5.67 14.50 -1.38
N SER A 95 4.35 14.42 -1.30
CA SER A 95 3.60 13.22 -1.64
C SER A 95 2.58 13.50 -2.74
N TYR A 96 2.15 12.43 -3.40
CA TYR A 96 0.96 12.43 -4.25
C TYR A 96 0.24 11.10 -4.11
N MET A 97 -1.08 11.13 -4.14
CA MET A 97 -1.86 9.90 -4.11
C MET A 97 -1.70 9.13 -5.43
N TYR A 98 -1.43 7.84 -5.32
CA TYR A 98 -1.38 6.91 -6.44
C TYR A 98 -2.22 5.68 -6.13
N CYS A 99 -2.99 5.23 -7.12
CA CYS A 99 -3.85 4.06 -7.00
C CYS A 99 -3.37 2.98 -7.95
N GLY A 100 -3.38 1.74 -7.47
CA GLY A 100 -2.95 0.57 -8.22
C GLY A 100 -3.34 -0.72 -7.50
N LYS A 101 -2.66 -1.82 -7.83
CA LYS A 101 -2.82 -3.10 -7.16
C LYS A 101 -2.42 -2.99 -5.67
N PRO A 102 -3.17 -3.64 -4.75
CA PRO A 102 -2.83 -3.70 -3.34
C PRO A 102 -1.53 -4.46 -3.05
N PRO A 103 -1.01 -4.36 -1.82
CA PRO A 103 0.15 -5.14 -1.38
C PRO A 103 -0.05 -6.65 -1.51
N GLU A 104 1.05 -7.38 -1.70
CA GLU A 104 1.13 -8.85 -1.93
C GLU A 104 0.53 -9.34 -3.27
N ASN A 105 -0.16 -8.48 -4.02
CA ASN A 105 -0.68 -8.81 -5.33
C ASN A 105 0.43 -9.03 -6.35
N PRO A 106 0.23 -9.95 -7.33
CA PRO A 106 1.16 -10.15 -8.44
C PRO A 106 1.38 -8.89 -9.27
N CYS A 107 2.65 -8.59 -9.58
CA CYS A 107 3.05 -7.48 -10.43
C CYS A 107 4.28 -7.82 -11.27
N GLU A 108 4.44 -7.12 -12.40
CA GLU A 108 5.68 -7.12 -13.19
C GLU A 108 6.44 -5.80 -13.06
N LYS A 109 5.72 -4.70 -12.90
CA LYS A 109 6.27 -3.35 -12.81
C LYS A 109 5.74 -2.63 -11.59
N GLY A 110 6.59 -1.78 -10.99
CA GLY A 110 6.20 -0.93 -9.86
C GLY A 110 4.97 -0.07 -10.16
N SER A 111 4.83 0.43 -11.39
CA SER A 111 3.66 1.23 -11.80
C SER A 111 2.32 0.51 -11.70
N GLU A 112 2.28 -0.82 -11.61
CA GLU A 112 1.03 -1.55 -11.37
C GLU A 112 0.57 -1.44 -9.92
N CYS A 113 1.49 -1.22 -8.98
CA CYS A 113 1.25 -1.25 -7.54
C CYS A 113 0.91 0.13 -6.99
N SER A 114 0.04 0.19 -5.97
CA SER A 114 -0.31 1.44 -5.29
C SER A 114 0.91 2.12 -4.63
N SER A 115 1.88 1.34 -4.18
CA SER A 115 3.15 1.81 -3.59
C SER A 115 4.20 2.22 -4.62
N LYS A 116 3.91 2.05 -5.92
CA LYS A 116 4.89 2.12 -7.02
C LYS A 116 6.08 1.18 -6.91
N HIS A 117 6.02 0.19 -6.02
CA HIS A 117 7.11 -0.74 -5.78
C HIS A 117 6.64 -2.19 -6.02
N CYS A 118 7.36 -2.88 -6.89
CA CYS A 118 7.13 -4.28 -7.23
C CYS A 118 8.42 -5.06 -6.93
N SER A 119 8.38 -5.91 -5.91
CA SER A 119 9.51 -6.69 -5.41
C SER A 119 9.14 -8.15 -5.33
N ASN A 120 10.03 -9.05 -5.72
CA ASN A 120 9.75 -10.50 -5.74
C ASN A 120 8.46 -10.88 -6.50
N LYS A 121 8.11 -10.12 -7.55
CA LYS A 121 6.86 -10.25 -8.33
C LYS A 121 5.58 -9.94 -7.53
N ARG A 122 5.70 -9.19 -6.43
CA ARG A 122 4.61 -8.75 -5.58
C ARG A 122 4.66 -7.26 -5.30
N CYS A 123 3.49 -6.67 -5.14
CA CYS A 123 3.39 -5.28 -4.72
C CYS A 123 3.82 -5.16 -3.25
N ASP A 124 4.76 -4.28 -2.96
CA ASP A 124 5.20 -4.08 -1.58
C ASP A 124 4.21 -3.19 -0.81
N SER A 125 4.03 -3.51 0.48
CA SER A 125 3.22 -2.73 1.44
C SER A 125 3.90 -1.48 1.97
N VAL A 126 5.23 -1.38 1.77
CA VAL A 126 6.07 -0.43 2.50
C VAL A 126 6.32 0.83 1.69
N GLN A 127 6.04 1.96 2.30
CA GLN A 127 6.58 3.26 1.90
C GLN A 127 7.38 3.81 3.08
N ASP A 128 8.64 3.43 3.17
CA ASP A 128 9.56 3.87 4.24
C ASP A 128 9.89 5.37 4.15
N ASP A 129 9.48 6.03 3.06
CA ASP A 129 9.81 7.42 2.74
C ASP A 129 8.82 8.45 3.29
N GLY A 130 7.85 8.02 4.10
CA GLY A 130 6.92 8.92 4.79
C GLY A 130 7.64 10.01 5.60
N PRO A 131 6.96 11.14 5.89
CA PRO A 131 7.54 12.21 6.68
C PRO A 131 7.97 11.72 8.06
N SER A 132 9.15 12.15 8.48
CA SER A 132 9.76 11.86 9.77
C SER A 132 10.04 13.15 10.52
N ASP A 133 10.08 13.08 11.86
CA ASP A 133 10.39 14.25 12.70
C ASP A 133 11.77 14.87 12.34
N SER A 134 12.69 14.09 11.78
CA SER A 134 14.01 14.56 11.32
C SER A 134 13.98 15.36 10.02
N ASP A 135 12.93 15.25 9.21
CA ASP A 135 12.86 15.91 7.89
C ASP A 135 12.78 17.45 8.04
N GLY A 136 12.19 17.93 9.13
CA GLY A 136 12.16 19.36 9.47
C GLY A 136 13.54 19.93 9.77
N ILE A 137 14.40 19.15 10.46
CA ILE A 137 15.77 19.56 10.80
C ILE A 137 16.62 19.63 9.52
N GLN A 138 16.50 18.64 8.65
CA GLN A 138 17.24 18.60 7.38
C GLN A 138 16.88 19.80 6.49
N THR A 139 15.58 20.11 6.37
CA THR A 139 15.10 21.27 5.58
C THR A 139 15.66 22.59 6.12
N ALA A 140 15.80 22.73 7.45
CA ALA A 140 16.38 23.93 8.06
C ALA A 140 17.88 24.08 7.76
N ILE A 141 18.65 22.97 7.82
CA ILE A 141 20.08 22.98 7.49
C ILE A 141 20.28 23.36 6.01
N GLU A 142 19.50 22.75 5.11
CA GLU A 142 19.51 23.05 3.69
C GLU A 142 19.22 24.53 3.41
N GLY A 143 18.23 25.10 4.10
CA GLY A 143 17.90 26.53 4.02
C GLY A 143 19.04 27.44 4.48
N LEU A 144 19.74 27.10 5.57
CA LEU A 144 20.89 27.88 6.05
C LEU A 144 22.04 27.91 5.03
N ILE A 145 22.33 26.77 4.39
CA ILE A 145 23.35 26.68 3.34
C ILE A 145 22.99 27.61 2.18
N ILE A 146 21.76 27.55 1.67
CA ILE A 146 21.30 28.43 0.59
C ILE A 146 21.42 29.90 0.98
N CYS A 147 20.95 30.29 2.16
CA CYS A 147 21.05 31.66 2.65
C CYS A 147 22.51 32.14 2.72
N SER A 148 23.44 31.28 3.16
CA SER A 148 24.87 31.61 3.23
C SER A 148 25.51 31.83 1.84
N VAL A 149 25.11 31.03 0.85
CA VAL A 149 25.60 31.16 -0.54
C VAL A 149 25.05 32.43 -1.19
N ILE A 150 23.77 32.72 -1.00
CA ILE A 150 23.16 33.96 -1.50
C ILE A 150 23.84 35.19 -0.85
N PHE A 151 24.09 35.14 0.46
CA PHE A 151 24.73 36.23 1.18
C PHE A 151 26.17 36.49 0.71
N THR A 152 26.95 35.43 0.46
CA THR A 152 28.32 35.59 -0.07
C THR A 152 28.32 36.14 -1.50
N ILE A 153 27.39 35.72 -2.36
CA ILE A 153 27.23 36.27 -3.71
C ILE A 153 26.89 37.77 -3.65
N ILE A 154 25.98 38.18 -2.76
CA ILE A 154 25.61 39.60 -2.58
C ILE A 154 26.80 40.45 -2.11
N ILE A 155 27.71 39.90 -1.30
CA ILE A 155 28.89 40.63 -0.83
C ILE A 155 29.96 40.78 -1.93
N ILE A 156 30.05 39.81 -2.84
CA ILE A 156 31.05 39.79 -3.91
C ILE A 156 30.63 40.65 -5.11
N LEU A 157 29.32 40.80 -5.35
CA LEU A 157 28.73 41.70 -6.36
C LEU A 157 28.79 43.17 -5.95
#